data_AF-A0A321LRP9-F1
#
_entry.id   AF-A0A321LRP9-F1
#
_cell.length_a   1.000
_cell.length_b   1.000
_cell.length_c   1.000
_cell.angle_alpha   90.00
_cell.angle_beta   90.00
_cell.angle_gamma   90.00
#
_symmetry.space_group_name_H-M   'P 1'
#
loop_
_entity.id
_entity.type
_entity.pdbx_description
1 polymer ?
#
loop_
_entity_poly.entity_id
_entity_poly.type
_entity_poly.pdbx_seq_one_letter_code
_entity_poly.pdbx_strand_id
1 'polypeptide(L)' 'HRYVFQNRLKIAGGWWKVESLRKMIALRILRANHGWEDYWSNVHQQAA' A
#
# COMPACT_ATOMS: atom_id res chain seq x y z
N HIS A 1 -11.45 4.70 3.32
CA HIS A 1 -10.25 3.83 3.38
C HIS A 1 -10.41 2.47 4.05
N ARG A 2 -11.16 2.32 5.16
CA ARG A 2 -11.28 1.06 5.93
C ARG A 2 -11.64 -0.19 5.08
N TYR A 3 -12.49 -0.02 4.08
CA TYR A 3 -12.90 -1.08 3.15
C TYR A 3 -11.80 -1.55 2.20
N VAL A 4 -10.84 -0.69 1.84
CA VAL A 4 -9.70 -1.06 0.97
C VAL A 4 -8.85 -2.14 1.64
N PHE A 5 -8.61 -2.00 2.94
CA PHE A 5 -7.86 -2.99 3.70
C PHE A 5 -8.63 -4.29 3.90
N GLN A 6 -9.89 -4.19 4.31
CA GLN A 6 -10.75 -5.35 4.56
C GLN A 6 -10.93 -6.21 3.30
N ASN A 7 -11.10 -5.59 2.13
CA ASN A 7 -11.24 -6.31 0.88
C ASN A 7 -9.97 -7.10 0.50
N ARG A 8 -8.78 -6.64 0.92
CA ARG A 8 -7.51 -7.35 0.64
C ARG A 8 -7.23 -8.46 1.63
N LEU A 9 -7.58 -8.31 2.90
CA LEU A 9 -7.43 -9.36 3.91
C LEU A 9 -8.31 -10.59 3.64
N LYS A 10 -9.45 -10.38 2.98
CA LYS A 10 -10.41 -11.45 2.67
C LYS A 10 -10.01 -12.31 1.47
N ILE A 11 -8.91 -11.98 0.78
CA ILE A 11 -8.42 -12.77 -0.35
C ILE A 11 -7.65 -13.98 0.20
N ALA A 12 -8.20 -15.18 -0.03
CA ALA A 12 -7.52 -16.42 0.31
C ALA A 12 -6.16 -16.51 -0.40
N GLY A 13 -5.12 -16.95 0.32
CA GLY A 13 -3.74 -17.00 -0.19
C GLY A 13 -2.99 -15.67 -0.13
N GLY A 14 -3.63 -14.57 0.30
CA GLY A 14 -2.96 -13.30 0.57
C GLY A 14 -2.29 -13.26 1.95
N TRP A 15 -1.12 -13.89 2.09
CA TRP A 15 -0.38 -13.88 3.36
C TRP A 15 0.57 -12.68 3.41
N TRP A 16 0.37 -11.81 4.41
CA TRP A 16 1.24 -10.68 4.69
C TRP A 16 2.04 -10.97 5.95
N LYS A 17 3.35 -10.69 5.94
CA LYS A 17 4.12 -10.67 7.18
C LYS A 17 3.63 -9.50 8.03
N VAL A 18 3.47 -9.70 9.35
CA VAL A 18 3.03 -8.65 10.28
C VAL A 18 3.94 -7.42 10.19
N GLU A 19 5.24 -7.64 9.99
CA GLU A 19 6.25 -6.60 9.81
C GLU A 19 6.03 -5.72 8.57
N SER A 20 5.52 -6.29 7.48
CA SER A 20 5.26 -5.55 6.23
C SER A 20 3.82 -5.03 6.16
N LEU A 21 2.92 -5.53 7.00
CA LEU A 21 1.49 -5.21 6.99
C LEU A 21 1.23 -3.70 6.98
N ARG A 22 1.85 -2.95 7.90
CA ARG A 22 1.65 -1.48 8.00
C ARG A 22 2.05 -0.75 6.71
N LYS A 23 3.22 -1.07 6.17
CA LYS A 23 3.72 -0.46 4.92
C LYS A 23 2.80 -0.78 3.76
N MET A 24 2.31 -2.01 3.69
CA MET A 24 1.45 -2.46 2.61
C MET A 24 0.05 -1.87 2.69
N ILE A 25 -0.50 -1.66 3.89
CA ILE A 25 -1.75 -0.91 4.08
C ILE A 25 -1.59 0.52 3.59
N ALA A 26 -0.51 1.20 3.96
CA ALA A 26 -0.25 2.58 3.56
C ALA A 26 -0.19 2.71 2.02
N LEU A 27 0.58 1.83 1.36
CA LEU A 27 0.69 1.82 -0.11
C LEU A 27 -0.67 1.54 -0.80
N ARG A 28 -1.50 0.67 -0.22
CA ARG A 28 -2.83 0.37 -0.78
C ARG A 28 -3.80 1.55 -0.63
N ILE A 29 -3.75 2.26 0.50
CA ILE A 29 -4.55 3.46 0.74
C ILE A 29 -4.12 4.58 -0.21
N LEU A 30 -2.82 4.83 -0.32
CA LEU A 30 -2.24 5.80 -1.23
C LEU A 30 -2.68 5.54 -2.68
N ARG A 31 -2.60 4.29 -3.14
CA ARG A 31 -3.03 3.91 -4.49
C ARG A 31 -4.53 4.12 -4.71
N ALA A 32 -5.36 3.87 -3.70
CA ALA A 32 -6.80 4.15 -3.76
C ALA A 32 -7.12 5.65 -3.78
N ASN A 33 -6.17 6.49 -3.36
CA ASN A 33 -6.26 7.96 -3.39
C ASN A 33 -5.60 8.58 -4.62
N HIS A 34 -5.23 7.80 -5.64
CA HIS A 34 -4.57 8.29 -6.85
C HIS A 34 -3.22 8.99 -6.61
N GLY A 35 -2.58 8.78 -5.46
CA GLY A 35 -1.25 9.33 -5.15
C GLY A 35 -0.10 8.38 -5.50
N TRP A 36 -0.32 7.44 -6.42
CA TRP A 36 0.66 6.39 -6.72
C TRP A 36 1.87 6.97 -7.43
N GLU A 37 1.63 7.77 -8.46
CA GLU A 37 2.62 8.44 -9.28
C GLU A 37 3.49 9.37 -8.43
N ASP A 38 2.88 10.26 -7.65
CA ASP A 38 3.58 11.20 -6.77
C ASP A 38 4.51 10.50 -5.77
N TYR A 39 4.05 9.41 -5.16
CA TYR A 39 4.86 8.67 -4.21
C TYR A 39 6.12 8.08 -4.85
N TRP A 40 5.98 7.44 -6.02
CA TRP A 40 7.13 6.85 -6.70
C TRP A 40 8.07 7.92 -7.25
N SER A 41 7.56 9.03 -7.76
CA SER A 41 8.38 10.19 -8.15
C SER A 41 9.24 10.70 -6.98
N ASN A 42 8.66 10.83 -5.78
CA ASN A 42 9.40 11.24 -4.59
C ASN A 42 10.44 10.20 -4.14
N VAL A 43 10.08 8.90 -4.15
CA VAL A 43 11.02 7.83 -3.80
C VAL A 43 12.21 7.80 -4.74
N HIS A 44 11.99 7.99 -6.05
CA HIS A 44 13.07 8.04 -7.03
C HIS A 44 13.98 9.26 -6.83
N GLN A 45 13.42 10.42 -6.46
CA GLN A 45 14.20 11.62 -6.14
C GLN A 45 15.06 11.46 -4.88
N GLN A 46 14.58 10.73 -3.87
CA GLN A 46 15.33 10.46 -2.64
C GLN A 46 16.46 9.42 -2.83
N ALA A 47 16.39 8.63 -3.90
CA ALA A 47 17.37 7.59 -4.20
C ALA A 47 18.49 8.06 -5.15
N ALA A 48 18.37 9.27 -5.71
CA ALA A 48 19.35 9.92 -6.58
C ALA A 48 20.28 10.84 -5.77
#